data_AF-A0A5N0TDD3-F1
#
_entry.id   AF-A0A5N0TDD3-F1
#
_cell.length_a   1.000
_cell.length_b   1.000
_cell.length_c   1.000
_cell.angle_alpha   90.00
_cell.angle_beta   90.00
_cell.angle_gamma   90.00
#
_symmetry.space_group_name_H-M   'P 1'
#
loop_
_entity.id
_entity.type
_entity.pdbx_description
1 polymer ?
#
loop_
_entity_poly.entity_id
_entity_poly.type
_entity_poly.pdbx_seq_one_letter_code
_entity_poly.pdbx_strand_id
1 'polypeptide(L)'
;YEITDVNKAYLAAGKLQVEVLPRGTAWLDTGTFDQMLDAGEYVRTMERRTGMKIGVPEEVAWRRGFLTDAQLEERGTKLVKSGYGAYLLDLLKRGE
;
A
#
# COMPACT_ATOMS: atom_id res chain seq x y z
N TYR A 1 -28.47 1.51 -4.48
CA TYR A 1 -28.00 1.93 -3.14
C TYR A 1 -26.60 2.48 -3.34
N GLU A 2 -26.39 3.78 -3.10
CA GLU A 2 -25.11 4.43 -3.34
C GLU A 2 -24.37 4.66 -2.01
N ILE A 3 -23.04 4.55 -2.01
CA ILE A 3 -22.23 4.87 -0.82
C ILE A 3 -22.45 6.31 -0.34
N THR A 4 -22.77 7.22 -1.27
CA THR A 4 -23.13 8.62 -0.97
C THR A 4 -24.39 8.74 -0.12
N ASP A 5 -25.36 7.83 -0.24
CA ASP A 5 -26.57 7.86 0.59
C ASP A 5 -26.26 7.46 2.03
N VAL A 6 -25.33 6.51 2.22
CA VAL A 6 -24.79 6.18 3.55
C VAL A 6 -24.08 7.40 4.14
N ASN A 7 -23.22 8.07 3.37
CA ASN A 7 -22.52 9.27 3.83
C ASN A 7 -23.51 10.39 4.24
N LYS A 8 -24.59 10.59 3.48
CA LYS A 8 -25.66 11.56 3.81
C LYS A 8 -26.39 11.18 5.11
N ALA A 9 -26.63 9.90 5.37
CA ALA A 9 -27.26 9.47 6.62
C ALA A 9 -26.37 9.79 7.84
N TYR A 10 -25.06 9.54 7.75
CA TYR A 10 -24.11 9.92 8.79
C TYR A 10 -23.98 11.45 8.93
N LEU A 11 -24.05 12.18 7.83
CA LEU A 11 -24.06 13.65 7.83
C LEU A 11 -25.29 14.20 8.55
N ALA A 12 -26.49 13.69 8.23
CA ALA A 12 -27.75 14.08 8.86
C ALA A 12 -27.78 13.76 10.37
N ALA A 13 -27.10 12.68 10.77
CA ALA A 13 -26.94 12.30 12.18
C ALA A 13 -25.83 13.10 12.91
N GLY A 14 -25.10 14.00 12.24
CA GLY A 14 -23.96 14.72 12.82
C GLY A 14 -22.77 13.82 13.18
N LYS A 15 -22.69 12.63 12.60
CA LYS A 15 -21.67 11.60 12.87
C LYS A 15 -20.66 11.44 11.74
N LEU A 16 -20.79 12.20 10.64
CA LEU A 16 -19.83 12.19 9.55
C LEU A 16 -18.58 12.98 9.96
N GLN A 17 -17.43 12.32 9.91
CA GLN A 17 -16.10 12.95 10.00
C GLN A 17 -15.46 12.93 8.63
N VAL A 18 -14.87 14.06 8.23
CA VAL A 18 -14.18 14.21 6.94
C VAL A 18 -12.76 14.67 7.22
N GLU A 19 -11.79 13.93 6.68
CA GLU A 19 -10.37 14.29 6.74
C GLU A 19 -9.89 14.79 5.38
N VAL A 20 -9.16 15.91 5.39
CA VAL A 20 -8.52 16.45 4.19
C VAL A 20 -7.16 15.79 4.05
N LEU A 21 -6.92 15.16 2.90
CA LEU A 21 -5.60 14.62 2.57
C LEU A 21 -4.57 15.77 2.50
N PRO A 22 -3.48 15.72 3.29
CA PRO A 22 -2.47 16.78 3.29
C PRO A 22 -1.83 16.97 1.92
N ARG A 23 -1.35 18.19 1.66
CA ARG A 23 -0.56 18.48 0.47
C ARG A 23 0.67 17.55 0.42
N GLY A 24 0.89 16.95 -0.75
CA GLY A 24 1.93 15.93 -0.95
C GLY A 24 1.40 14.50 -0.95
N THR A 25 0.14 14.28 -0.55
CA THR A 25 -0.53 13.00 -0.73
C THR A 25 -0.82 12.77 -2.21
N ALA A 26 -0.45 11.59 -2.72
CA ALA A 26 -0.86 11.15 -4.05
C ALA A 26 -2.12 10.29 -3.94
N TRP A 27 -3.20 10.71 -4.61
CA TRP A 27 -4.39 9.89 -4.85
C TRP A 27 -4.45 9.59 -6.34
N LEU A 28 -4.08 8.37 -6.70
CA LEU A 28 -3.92 7.96 -8.10
C LEU A 28 -5.27 7.50 -8.65
N ASP A 29 -5.65 8.06 -9.80
CA ASP A 29 -6.81 7.60 -10.56
C ASP A 29 -6.40 6.42 -11.45
N THR A 30 -7.29 5.46 -11.61
CA THR A 30 -7.11 4.28 -12.48
C THR A 30 -8.33 4.06 -13.37
N GLY A 31 -9.12 5.10 -13.62
CA GLY A 31 -10.37 5.05 -14.39
C GLY A 31 -10.18 4.91 -15.91
N THR A 32 -9.02 5.28 -16.45
CA THR A 32 -8.66 5.12 -17.87
C THR A 32 -7.32 4.41 -18.05
N PHE A 33 -7.03 3.98 -19.28
CA PHE A 33 -5.73 3.36 -19.61
C PHE A 33 -4.55 4.31 -19.35
N ASP A 34 -4.69 5.58 -19.74
CA ASP A 34 -3.64 6.58 -19.51
C ASP A 34 -3.43 6.81 -18.01
N GLN A 35 -4.52 6.94 -17.24
CA GLN A 35 -4.45 7.12 -15.79
C GLN A 35 -3.83 5.89 -15.08
N MET A 36 -4.14 4.68 -15.54
CA MET A 36 -3.53 3.46 -15.03
C MET A 36 -2.02 3.41 -15.31
N LEU A 37 -1.58 3.83 -16.51
CA LEU A 37 -0.16 3.92 -16.84
C LEU A 37 0.56 4.96 -15.97
N ASP A 38 -0.04 6.13 -15.78
CA ASP A 38 0.49 7.18 -14.91
C ASP A 38 0.62 6.70 -13.46
N ALA A 39 -0.37 5.98 -12.94
CA ALA A 39 -0.34 5.39 -11.61
C ALA A 39 0.81 4.37 -11.47
N GLY A 40 1.00 3.52 -12.48
CA GLY A 40 2.09 2.55 -12.53
C GLY A 40 3.47 3.21 -12.55
N GLU A 41 3.65 4.26 -13.35
CA GLU A 41 4.93 4.98 -13.44
C GLU A 41 5.22 5.77 -12.16
N TYR A 42 4.19 6.33 -11.51
CA TYR A 42 4.33 6.95 -10.20
C TYR A 42 4.87 5.95 -9.17
N VAL A 43 4.23 4.77 -9.03
CA VAL A 43 4.68 3.72 -8.10
C VAL A 43 6.10 3.30 -8.42
N ARG A 44 6.40 2.99 -9.68
CA ARG A 44 7.74 2.59 -10.12
C ARG A 44 8.82 3.62 -9.80
N THR A 45 8.54 4.90 -10.05
CA THR A 45 9.47 6.00 -9.79
C THR A 45 9.73 6.16 -8.30
N MET A 46 8.67 6.11 -7.49
CA MET A 46 8.77 6.20 -6.04
C MET A 46 9.59 5.05 -5.46
N GLU A 47 9.29 3.80 -5.83
CA GLU A 47 10.02 2.64 -5.32
C GLU A 47 11.52 2.68 -5.66
N ARG A 48 11.86 3.14 -6.86
CA ARG A 48 13.27 3.27 -7.29
C ARG A 48 14.02 4.37 -6.52
N ARG A 49 13.35 5.47 -6.18
CA ARG A 49 13.97 6.61 -5.51
C ARG A 49 14.09 6.44 -4.00
N THR A 50 13.11 5.81 -3.37
CA THR A 50 13.09 5.62 -1.91
C THR A 50 13.71 4.30 -1.48
N GLY A 51 13.76 3.31 -2.38
CA GLY A 51 14.17 1.95 -2.04
C GLY A 51 13.14 1.19 -1.20
N MET A 52 11.93 1.75 -1.01
CA MET A 52 10.80 1.14 -0.32
C MET A 52 9.72 0.75 -1.33
N LYS A 53 9.00 -0.35 -1.06
CA LYS A 53 7.89 -0.77 -1.92
C LYS A 53 6.55 -0.21 -1.45
N ILE A 54 5.64 0.04 -2.39
CA ILE A 54 4.29 0.56 -2.09
C ILE A 54 3.30 -0.59 -2.11
N GLY A 55 2.44 -0.66 -1.08
CA GLY A 55 1.34 -1.63 -1.04
C GLY A 55 1.80 -3.07 -0.83
N VAL A 56 2.78 -3.30 0.06
CA VAL A 56 3.30 -4.64 0.44
C VAL A 56 2.58 -5.15 1.70
N PRO A 57 1.58 -6.04 1.59
CA PRO A 57 0.83 -6.48 2.75
C PRO A 57 1.65 -7.32 3.72
N GLU A 58 2.65 -8.08 3.22
CA GLU A 58 3.53 -8.91 4.05
C GLU A 58 4.40 -8.06 4.99
N GLU A 59 4.94 -6.94 4.49
CA GLU A 59 5.71 -6.01 5.31
C GLU A 59 4.82 -5.37 6.38
N VAL A 60 3.62 -4.90 6.00
CA VAL A 60 2.68 -4.31 6.97
C VAL A 60 2.28 -5.33 8.04
N ALA A 61 2.02 -6.58 7.63
CA ALA A 61 1.65 -7.65 8.56
C ALA A 61 2.80 -8.00 9.51
N TRP A 62 4.03 -8.12 9.01
CA TRP A 62 5.21 -8.40 9.82
C TRP A 62 5.51 -7.26 10.79
N ARG A 63 5.53 -5.99 10.34
CA ARG A 63 5.73 -4.82 11.22
C ARG A 63 4.63 -4.66 12.28
N ARG A 64 3.41 -5.13 12.01
CA ARG A 64 2.31 -5.17 12.98
C ARG A 64 2.34 -6.40 13.91
N GLY A 65 3.31 -7.31 13.73
CA GLY A 65 3.44 -8.54 14.52
C GLY A 65 2.44 -9.64 14.15
N PHE A 66 1.76 -9.52 13.00
CA PHE A 66 0.88 -10.58 12.48
C PHE A 66 1.65 -11.70 11.78
N LEU A 67 2.89 -11.42 11.36
CA LEU A 67 3.83 -12.42 10.84
C LEU A 67 5.08 -12.43 11.71
N THR A 68 5.62 -13.63 11.95
CA THR A 68 6.97 -13.79 12.50
C THR A 68 8.02 -13.69 11.40
N ASP A 69 9.28 -13.51 11.77
CA ASP A 69 10.42 -13.47 10.84
C ASP A 69 10.46 -14.71 9.95
N ALA A 70 10.26 -15.90 10.53
CA ALA A 70 10.23 -17.16 9.80
C ALA A 70 9.07 -17.22 8.78
N GLN A 71 7.91 -16.67 9.11
CA GLN A 71 6.77 -16.62 8.19
C GLN A 71 6.99 -15.62 7.05
N LEU A 72 7.67 -14.49 7.33
CA LEU A 72 8.06 -13.54 6.29
C LEU A 72 9.13 -14.15 5.37
N GLU A 73 10.13 -14.84 5.94
CA GLU A 73 11.19 -15.52 5.21
C GLU A 73 10.64 -16.60 4.26
N GLU A 74 9.70 -17.42 4.73
CA GLU A 74 9.05 -18.45 3.92
C GLU A 74 8.38 -17.84 2.68
N ARG A 75 7.66 -16.72 2.87
CA ARG A 75 6.99 -16.00 1.77
C ARG A 75 8.00 -15.35 0.82
N GLY A 76 9.01 -14.69 1.37
CA GLY A 76 10.09 -14.08 0.61
C GLY A 76 10.80 -15.08 -0.29
N THR A 77 11.13 -16.24 0.25
CA THR A 77 11.83 -17.33 -0.47
C THR A 77 11.05 -17.83 -1.69
N LYS A 78 9.71 -17.97 -1.57
CA LYS A 78 8.85 -18.40 -2.69
C LYS A 78 8.80 -17.39 -3.85
N LEU A 79 9.08 -16.12 -3.57
CA LEU A 79 8.93 -15.01 -4.50
C LEU A 79 10.26 -14.40 -4.99
N VAL A 80 11.40 -15.03 -4.69
CA VAL A 80 12.73 -14.50 -5.05
C VAL A 80 12.86 -14.24 -6.55
N LYS A 81 12.27 -15.11 -7.40
CA LYS A 81 12.37 -15.00 -8.85
C LYS A 81 11.74 -13.73 -9.44
N SER A 82 10.77 -13.11 -8.77
CA SER A 82 10.12 -11.87 -9.24
C SER A 82 10.84 -10.60 -8.77
N GLY A 83 11.89 -10.71 -7.96
CA GLY A 83 12.52 -9.59 -7.26
C GLY A 83 11.74 -9.09 -6.05
N TYR A 84 10.43 -9.36 -5.95
CA TYR A 84 9.62 -9.03 -4.77
C TYR A 84 10.07 -9.80 -3.54
N GLY A 85 10.36 -11.10 -3.69
CA GLY A 85 10.87 -11.91 -2.58
C GLY A 85 12.22 -11.44 -2.04
N ALA A 86 13.09 -10.92 -2.93
CA ALA A 86 14.36 -10.35 -2.50
C ALA A 86 14.17 -9.13 -1.61
N TYR A 87 13.18 -8.28 -1.90
CA TYR A 87 12.79 -7.16 -1.04
C TYR A 87 12.33 -7.65 0.35
N LEU A 88 11.42 -8.64 0.41
CA LEU A 88 10.92 -9.16 1.68
C LEU A 88 12.04 -9.74 2.56
N LEU A 89 12.98 -10.46 1.95
CA LEU A 89 14.13 -11.02 2.67
C LEU A 89 15.13 -9.94 3.11
N ASP A 90 15.18 -8.81 2.40
CA ASP A 90 16.04 -7.68 2.77
C ASP A 90 15.49 -6.92 3.98
N LEU A 91 14.16 -6.86 4.15
CA LEU A 91 13.53 -6.29 5.35
C LEU A 91 14.05 -6.94 6.64
N LEU A 92 14.11 -8.29 6.65
CA LEU A 92 14.62 -9.07 7.79
C LEU A 92 16.09 -8.74 8.12
N LYS A 93 16.90 -8.34 7.13
CA LYS A 93 18.31 -7.99 7.32
C LYS A 93 18.50 -6.57 7.86
N ARG A 94 17.63 -5.65 7.48
CA ARG A 94 17.70 -4.25 7.93
C ARG A 94 17.29 -4.08 9.40
N GLY A 95 16.62 -5.07 9.98
CA GLY A 95 16.19 -5.05 11.38
C GLY A 95 15.13 -3.98 11.66
N GLU A 96 14.45 -3.52 10.62
CA GLU A 96 13.31 -2.60 10.68
C GLU A 96 12.02 -3.31 10.32
#